data_AF-A0A2R3JU71-F1
#
_entry.id   AF-A0A2R3JU71-F1
#
_cell.length_a   1.000
_cell.length_b   1.000
_cell.length_c   1.000
_cell.angle_alpha   90.00
_cell.angle_beta   90.00
_cell.angle_gamma   90.00
#
_symmetry.space_group_name_H-M   'P 1'
#
loop_
_entity.id
_entity.type
_entity.pdbx_description
1 polymer ?
#
loop_
_entity_poly.entity_id
_entity_poly.type
_entity_poly.pdbx_seq_one_letter_code
_entity_poly.pdbx_strand_id
1 'polypeptide(L)'
;MPDLFLPVQPANQAAMVAYMRHQFKFLGVRAGERRQLTQPYLKTSQTLTSTELQDWLVFYYGQPFREYHYVAIDLALANVRRLTPSQYEWCRQQVTHNAWWDSVDSWRKLLATYIEQQQHCQNWGQHIYKHQIFGFGGLALSYSWAAGK
;
A
#
# COMPACT_ATOMS: atom_id res chain seq x y z
N MET A 1 -1.95 12.06 -16.80
CA MET A 1 -1.44 12.61 -15.52
C MET A 1 -2.61 12.85 -14.58
N PRO A 2 -2.40 12.71 -13.25
CA PRO A 2 -3.45 12.99 -12.27
C PRO A 2 -3.87 14.46 -12.26
N ASP A 3 -5.14 14.72 -11.91
CA ASP A 3 -5.75 16.06 -11.87
C ASP A 3 -6.26 16.49 -10.47
N LEU A 4 -5.98 15.72 -9.40
CA LEU A 4 -6.27 16.18 -8.03
C LEU A 4 -5.27 17.24 -7.60
N PHE A 5 -5.75 18.48 -7.50
CA PHE A 5 -5.03 19.55 -6.82
C PHE A 5 -5.82 19.98 -5.59
N LEU A 6 -5.17 19.94 -4.42
CA LEU A 6 -5.79 20.29 -3.16
C LEU A 6 -5.91 21.82 -3.04
N PRO A 7 -6.99 22.35 -2.44
CA PRO A 7 -7.16 23.79 -2.27
C PRO A 7 -6.14 24.35 -1.27
N VAL A 8 -5.82 25.64 -1.39
CA VAL A 8 -4.97 26.34 -0.43
C VAL A 8 -5.85 26.89 0.70
N GLN A 9 -5.46 26.62 1.95
CA GLN A 9 -6.12 27.14 3.16
C GLN A 9 -5.13 27.85 4.08
N PRO A 10 -4.84 29.14 3.82
CA PRO A 10 -3.80 29.89 4.54
C PRO A 10 -4.00 29.90 6.06
N ALA A 11 -5.26 29.96 6.53
CA ALA A 11 -5.61 30.01 7.94
C ALA A 11 -5.11 28.80 8.76
N ASN A 12 -4.91 27.64 8.13
CA ASN A 12 -4.48 26.42 8.81
C ASN A 12 -2.97 26.16 8.68
N GLN A 13 -2.29 26.79 7.72
CA GLN A 13 -0.91 26.46 7.35
C GLN A 13 0.05 26.62 8.53
N ALA A 14 0.01 27.76 9.22
CA ALA A 14 0.93 28.05 10.32
C ALA A 14 0.85 26.99 11.43
N ALA A 15 -0.37 26.59 11.82
CA ALA A 15 -0.58 25.59 12.85
C ALA A 15 -0.08 24.19 12.42
N MET A 16 -0.34 23.79 11.17
CA MET A 16 0.10 22.49 10.65
C MET A 16 1.62 22.41 10.47
N VAL A 17 2.25 23.48 9.99
CA VAL A 17 3.71 23.59 9.88
C VAL A 17 4.36 23.53 11.27
N ALA A 18 3.81 24.26 12.25
CA ALA A 18 4.31 24.24 13.63
C ALA A 18 4.18 22.85 14.27
N TYR A 19 3.05 22.17 14.05
CA TYR A 19 2.83 20.79 14.51
C TYR A 19 3.90 19.82 13.97
N MET A 20 4.28 19.99 12.70
CA MET A 20 5.37 19.23 12.08
C MET A 20 6.77 19.82 12.32
N ARG A 21 6.93 20.67 13.33
CA ARG A 21 8.22 21.28 13.72
C ARG A 21 8.96 21.91 12.53
N HIS A 22 8.19 22.56 11.65
CA HIS A 22 8.68 23.27 10.47
C HIS A 22 9.47 22.40 9.46
N GLN A 23 9.31 21.08 9.50
CA GLN A 23 10.01 20.17 8.58
C GLN A 23 9.38 20.11 7.18
N PHE A 24 8.11 20.48 7.04
CA PHE A 24 7.37 20.37 5.78
C PHE A 24 6.51 21.59 5.49
N LYS A 25 6.23 21.81 4.20
CA LYS A 25 5.26 22.79 3.73
C LYS A 25 3.86 22.17 3.75
N PHE A 26 2.86 23.01 4.00
CA PHE A 26 1.46 22.62 4.01
C PHE A 26 0.64 23.59 3.16
N LEU A 27 -0.37 23.06 2.46
CA LEU A 27 -1.43 23.84 1.84
C LEU A 27 -2.44 24.32 2.89
N GLY A 28 -2.54 23.63 4.03
CA GLY A 28 -3.48 23.91 5.11
C GLY A 28 -4.72 23.02 5.08
N VAL A 29 -4.72 21.95 4.28
CA VAL A 29 -5.90 21.09 4.13
C VAL A 29 -5.92 20.06 5.24
N ARG A 30 -6.92 20.15 6.11
CA ARG A 30 -7.07 19.24 7.24
C ARG A 30 -7.40 17.82 6.76
N ALA A 31 -7.09 16.82 7.58
CA ALA A 31 -7.23 15.41 7.21
C ALA A 31 -8.65 15.01 6.76
N GLY A 32 -9.69 15.55 7.40
CA GLY A 32 -11.09 15.24 7.03
C GLY A 32 -11.42 15.69 5.61
N GLU A 33 -11.14 16.94 5.28
CA GLU A 33 -11.36 17.50 3.95
C GLU A 33 -10.44 16.87 2.91
N ARG A 34 -9.16 16.66 3.23
CA ARG A 34 -8.22 15.94 2.34
C ARG A 34 -8.80 14.58 1.95
N ARG A 35 -9.27 13.79 2.93
CA ARG A 35 -9.87 12.48 2.66
C ARG A 35 -11.10 12.58 1.77
N GLN A 36 -11.97 13.58 2.00
CA GLN A 36 -13.13 13.81 1.14
C GLN A 36 -12.73 14.11 -0.31
N LEU A 37 -11.73 14.97 -0.50
CA LEU A 37 -11.20 15.33 -1.83
C LEU A 37 -10.48 14.16 -2.52
N THR A 38 -9.75 13.34 -1.76
CA THR A 38 -9.04 12.18 -2.28
C THR A 38 -9.97 11.00 -2.60
N GLN A 39 -11.13 10.89 -1.94
CA GLN A 39 -12.02 9.72 -2.03
C GLN A 39 -12.42 9.30 -3.45
N PRO A 40 -12.79 10.21 -4.38
CA PRO A 40 -13.09 9.84 -5.76
C PRO A 40 -11.87 9.24 -6.48
N TYR A 41 -10.69 9.80 -6.21
CA TYR A 41 -9.42 9.38 -6.81
C TYR A 41 -8.97 8.02 -6.32
N LEU A 42 -9.29 7.64 -5.07
CA LEU A 42 -9.03 6.28 -4.59
C LEU A 42 -9.78 5.25 -5.44
N LYS A 43 -11.04 5.52 -5.80
CA LYS A 43 -11.84 4.62 -6.65
C LYS A 43 -11.26 4.57 -8.07
N THR A 44 -10.99 5.72 -8.67
CA THR A 44 -10.38 5.81 -10.00
C THR A 44 -9.03 5.09 -10.05
N SER A 45 -8.22 5.21 -9.01
CA SER A 45 -6.89 4.58 -8.97
C SER A 45 -6.92 3.05 -9.08
N GLN A 46 -8.04 2.41 -8.69
CA GLN A 46 -8.21 0.96 -8.77
C GLN A 46 -8.47 0.48 -10.20
N THR A 47 -8.91 1.36 -11.10
CA THR A 47 -9.15 1.04 -12.51
C THR A 47 -7.97 1.39 -13.41
N LEU A 48 -6.98 2.11 -12.90
CA LEU A 48 -5.75 2.46 -13.64
C LEU A 48 -4.95 1.20 -13.99
N THR A 49 -4.14 1.29 -15.04
CA THR A 49 -3.06 0.32 -15.28
C THR A 49 -1.99 0.41 -14.18
N SER A 50 -1.14 -0.61 -14.07
CA SER A 50 -0.05 -0.60 -13.08
C SER A 50 0.93 0.57 -13.31
N THR A 51 1.24 0.88 -14.57
CA THR A 51 2.10 2.02 -14.95
C THR A 51 1.48 3.35 -14.55
N GLU A 52 0.21 3.58 -14.89
CA GLU A 52 -0.48 4.83 -14.53
C GLU A 52 -0.58 5.02 -13.01
N LEU A 53 -0.82 3.93 -12.26
CA LEU A 53 -0.80 3.98 -10.81
C LEU A 53 0.58 4.40 -10.30
N GLN A 54 1.66 3.79 -10.82
CA GLN A 54 3.03 4.17 -10.44
C GLN A 54 3.30 5.65 -10.73
N ASP A 55 2.88 6.15 -11.89
CA ASP A 55 3.05 7.56 -12.26
C ASP A 55 2.32 8.49 -11.28
N TRP A 56 1.11 8.13 -10.84
CA TRP A 56 0.38 8.90 -9.85
C TRP A 56 1.08 8.91 -8.49
N LEU A 57 1.56 7.75 -8.03
CA LEU A 57 2.27 7.64 -6.75
C LEU A 57 3.53 8.52 -6.74
N VAL A 58 4.35 8.44 -7.80
CA VAL A 58 5.54 9.26 -7.96
C VAL A 58 5.19 10.74 -8.05
N PHE A 59 4.17 11.10 -8.83
CA PHE A 59 3.74 12.48 -9.01
C PHE A 59 3.33 13.14 -7.68
N TYR A 60 2.46 12.49 -6.90
CA TYR A 60 1.97 13.07 -5.64
C TYR A 60 3.03 13.04 -4.54
N TYR A 61 3.82 11.97 -4.41
CA TYR A 61 4.85 11.92 -3.37
C TYR A 61 6.02 12.88 -3.66
N GLY A 62 6.22 13.24 -4.93
CA GLY A 62 7.19 14.27 -5.34
C GLY A 62 6.73 15.71 -5.13
N GLN A 63 5.48 15.95 -4.71
CA GLN A 63 4.98 17.31 -4.48
C GLN A 63 5.60 17.93 -3.22
N PRO A 64 5.79 19.27 -3.18
CA PRO A 64 6.46 19.94 -2.07
C PRO A 64 5.62 20.01 -0.79
N PHE A 65 4.30 19.77 -0.87
CA PHE A 65 3.39 19.90 0.26
C PHE A 65 3.10 18.53 0.89
N ARG A 66 3.10 18.48 2.23
CA ARG A 66 2.95 17.23 2.98
C ARG A 66 1.62 16.53 2.72
N GLU A 67 0.56 17.29 2.42
CA GLU A 67 -0.75 16.72 2.13
C GLU A 67 -0.73 15.77 0.92
N TYR A 68 0.10 16.04 -0.09
CA TYR A 68 0.21 15.17 -1.26
C TYR A 68 0.99 13.88 -0.98
N HIS A 69 1.90 13.90 -0.01
CA HIS A 69 2.54 12.66 0.44
C HIS A 69 1.49 11.71 1.04
N TYR A 70 0.53 12.26 1.80
CA TYR A 70 -0.61 11.47 2.29
C TYR A 70 -1.50 10.99 1.16
N VAL A 71 -1.76 11.82 0.13
CA VAL A 71 -2.51 11.40 -1.06
C VAL A 71 -1.86 10.18 -1.72
N ALA A 72 -0.54 10.20 -1.93
CA ALA A 72 0.19 9.07 -2.50
C ALA A 72 0.06 7.81 -1.64
N ILE A 73 0.20 7.92 -0.31
CA ILE A 73 0.07 6.79 0.60
C ILE A 73 -1.36 6.23 0.61
N ASP A 74 -2.37 7.11 0.64
CA ASP A 74 -3.78 6.72 0.60
C ASP A 74 -4.11 5.99 -0.72
N LEU A 75 -3.57 6.45 -1.86
CA LEU A 75 -3.67 5.75 -3.15
C LEU A 75 -3.00 4.38 -3.13
N ALA A 76 -1.79 4.28 -2.59
CA ALA A 76 -1.05 3.02 -2.52
C ALA A 76 -1.78 2.01 -1.61
N LEU A 77 -2.33 2.46 -0.47
CA LEU A 77 -3.16 1.65 0.43
C LEU A 77 -4.45 1.17 -0.26
N ALA A 78 -5.12 2.03 -1.02
CA ALA A 78 -6.33 1.67 -1.76
C ALA A 78 -6.07 0.60 -2.84
N ASN A 79 -4.82 0.45 -3.28
CA ASN A 79 -4.38 -0.50 -4.30
C ASN A 79 -3.52 -1.64 -3.74
N VAL A 80 -3.38 -1.77 -2.42
CA VAL A 80 -2.41 -2.67 -1.78
C VAL A 80 -2.48 -4.12 -2.30
N ARG A 81 -3.69 -4.63 -2.60
CA ARG A 81 -3.94 -5.98 -3.12
C ARG A 81 -3.42 -6.23 -4.54
N ARG A 82 -3.21 -5.16 -5.31
CA ARG A 82 -2.82 -5.22 -6.71
C ARG A 82 -1.48 -4.54 -6.99
N LEU A 83 -0.74 -4.13 -5.95
CA LEU A 83 0.60 -3.61 -6.11
C LEU A 83 1.50 -4.71 -6.69
N THR A 84 2.33 -4.35 -7.66
CA THR A 84 3.37 -5.23 -8.15
C THR A 84 4.55 -5.25 -7.16
N PRO A 85 5.44 -6.26 -7.22
CA PRO A 85 6.64 -6.29 -6.39
C PRO A 85 7.52 -5.03 -6.55
N SER A 86 7.59 -4.47 -7.76
CA SER A 86 8.33 -3.23 -8.03
C SER A 86 7.68 -2.02 -7.34
N GLN A 87 6.34 -1.92 -7.36
CA GLN A 87 5.61 -0.85 -6.67
C GLN A 87 5.73 -0.98 -5.15
N TYR A 88 5.70 -2.20 -4.62
CA TYR A 88 5.97 -2.47 -3.20
C TYR A 88 7.38 -2.01 -2.82
N GLU A 89 8.39 -2.35 -3.62
CA GLU A 89 9.77 -1.95 -3.36
C GLU A 89 9.94 -0.42 -3.43
N TRP A 90 9.26 0.25 -4.38
CA TRP A 90 9.21 1.71 -4.41
C TRP A 90 8.58 2.28 -3.13
N CYS A 91 7.46 1.74 -2.64
CA CYS A 91 6.83 2.16 -1.39
C CYS A 91 7.77 1.95 -0.18
N ARG A 92 8.51 0.84 -0.16
CA ARG A 92 9.49 0.55 0.90
C ARG A 92 10.60 1.58 0.94
N GLN A 93 11.10 2.01 -0.22
CA GLN A 93 12.11 3.07 -0.31
C GLN A 93 11.58 4.41 0.19
N GLN A 94 10.27 4.69 0.05
CA GLN A 94 9.69 5.96 0.52
C GLN A 94 9.69 6.09 2.05
N VAL A 95 9.86 5.01 2.82
CA VAL A 95 9.96 5.06 4.29
C VAL A 95 11.08 5.98 4.75
N THR A 96 12.19 6.06 4.01
CA THR A 96 13.35 6.90 4.35
C THR A 96 13.38 8.23 3.59
N HIS A 97 12.46 8.45 2.64
CA HIS A 97 12.38 9.70 1.85
C HIS A 97 11.30 10.61 2.41
N ASN A 98 11.63 11.89 2.64
CA ASN A 98 10.75 12.84 3.32
C ASN A 98 10.18 12.24 4.63
N ALA A 99 11.04 11.54 5.35
CA ALA A 99 10.66 10.70 6.48
C ALA A 99 10.33 11.53 7.72
N TRP A 100 9.17 11.25 8.30
CA TRP A 100 8.75 11.74 9.60
C TRP A 100 7.74 10.74 10.17
N TRP A 101 7.48 10.78 11.48
CA TRP A 101 6.72 9.73 12.16
C TRP A 101 5.36 9.43 11.49
N ASP A 102 4.69 10.47 10.98
CA ASP A 102 3.40 10.38 10.30
C ASP A 102 3.44 9.60 8.98
N SER A 103 4.45 9.83 8.12
CA SER A 103 4.60 9.05 6.88
C SER A 103 5.18 7.67 7.12
N VAL A 104 6.15 7.55 8.04
CA VAL A 104 6.78 6.27 8.39
C VAL A 104 5.74 5.28 8.91
N ASP A 105 4.85 5.70 9.83
CA ASP A 105 3.78 4.84 10.33
C ASP A 105 2.81 4.42 9.23
N SER A 106 2.49 5.35 8.32
CA SER A 106 1.55 5.10 7.23
C SER A 106 2.14 4.13 6.19
N TRP A 107 3.42 4.29 5.84
CA TRP A 107 4.13 3.36 4.96
C TRP A 107 4.31 1.98 5.62
N ARG A 108 4.69 1.93 6.91
CA ARG A 108 4.81 0.66 7.64
C ARG A 108 3.50 -0.12 7.63
N LYS A 109 2.37 0.57 7.83
CA LYS A 109 1.04 -0.03 7.74
C LYS A 109 0.80 -0.64 6.34
N LEU A 110 1.09 0.11 5.29
CA LEU A 110 0.95 -0.38 3.91
C LEU A 110 1.80 -1.64 3.66
N LEU A 111 3.08 -1.60 4.04
CA LEU A 111 4.01 -2.72 3.82
C LEU A 111 3.56 -3.98 4.58
N ALA A 112 3.13 -3.83 5.83
CA ALA A 112 2.58 -4.93 6.62
C ALA A 112 1.32 -5.52 5.97
N THR A 113 0.38 -4.68 5.56
CA THR A 113 -0.85 -5.12 4.87
C THR A 113 -0.56 -5.87 3.57
N TYR A 114 0.45 -5.45 2.80
CA TYR A 114 0.86 -6.16 1.59
C TYR A 114 1.39 -7.56 1.92
N ILE A 115 2.27 -7.69 2.93
CA ILE A 115 2.86 -8.97 3.35
C ILE A 115 1.77 -9.94 3.83
N GLU A 116 0.86 -9.47 4.68
CA GLU A 116 -0.26 -10.27 5.19
C GLU A 116 -1.12 -10.85 4.06
N GLN A 117 -1.38 -10.06 3.02
CA GLN A 117 -2.15 -10.50 1.85
C GLN A 117 -1.43 -11.59 1.06
N GLN A 118 -0.12 -11.46 0.85
CA GLN A 118 0.66 -12.46 0.11
C GLN A 118 0.76 -13.78 0.87
N GLN A 119 0.97 -13.74 2.18
CA GLN A 119 0.98 -14.93 3.03
C GLN A 119 -0.36 -15.66 3.02
N HIS A 120 -1.46 -14.91 3.08
CA HIS A 120 -2.79 -15.49 2.95
C HIS A 120 -2.94 -16.22 1.61
N CYS A 121 -2.62 -15.57 0.49
CA CYS A 121 -2.68 -16.20 -0.84
C CYS A 121 -1.80 -17.46 -0.94
N GLN A 122 -0.60 -17.47 -0.37
CA GLN A 122 0.28 -18.64 -0.34
C GLN A 122 -0.33 -19.80 0.45
N ASN A 123 -0.88 -19.52 1.64
CA ASN A 123 -1.52 -20.53 2.48
C ASN A 123 -2.75 -21.13 1.79
N TRP A 124 -3.59 -20.31 1.15
CA TRP A 124 -4.73 -20.79 0.35
C TRP A 124 -4.30 -21.64 -0.84
N GLY A 125 -3.26 -21.24 -1.57
CA GLY A 125 -2.69 -22.04 -2.66
C GLY A 125 -2.29 -23.44 -2.18
N GLN A 126 -1.59 -23.54 -1.04
CA GLN A 126 -1.21 -24.83 -0.44
C GLN A 126 -2.43 -25.67 0.00
N HIS A 127 -3.50 -25.03 0.48
CA HIS A 127 -4.74 -25.73 0.80
C HIS A 127 -5.43 -26.30 -0.45
N ILE A 128 -5.44 -25.58 -1.57
CA ILE A 128 -6.04 -26.05 -2.83
C ILE A 128 -5.24 -27.24 -3.40
N TYR A 129 -3.90 -27.21 -3.36
CA TYR A 129 -3.07 -28.33 -3.81
C TYR A 129 -3.23 -29.61 -2.96
N LYS A 130 -3.60 -29.50 -1.67
CA LYS A 130 -3.90 -30.68 -0.84
C LYS A 130 -5.25 -31.32 -1.16
N HIS A 131 -6.20 -30.58 -1.74
CA HIS A 131 -7.55 -31.09 -2.06
C HIS A 131 -7.69 -31.63 -3.49
N GLN A 132 -6.63 -31.63 -4.31
CA GLN A 132 -6.69 -32.14 -5.69
C GLN A 132 -5.84 -33.40 -5.96
N ILE A 133 -5.23 -34.00 -4.92
CA ILE A 133 -4.55 -35.33 -4.99
C ILE A 133 -5.31 -36.39 -4.16
N PHE A 134 -6.64 -36.31 -4.10
CA PHE A 134 -7.48 -37.41 -3.59
C PHE A 134 -8.58 -37.72 -4.60
N GLY A 135 -8.18 -38.27 -5.74
CA GLY A 135 -9.13 -38.70 -6.75
C GLY A 135 -8.45 -39.31 -7.95
N PHE A 136 -7.79 -40.46 -7.79
CA PHE A 136 -7.71 -41.49 -8.82
C PHE A 136 -7.15 -42.78 -8.23
N GLY A 137 -7.92 -43.88 -8.35
CA GLY A 137 -7.41 -45.25 -8.36
C GLY A 137 -7.23 -45.91 -7.00
N GLY A 138 -8.16 -46.80 -6.65
CA GLY A 138 -7.97 -47.76 -5.57
C GLY A 138 -6.86 -48.77 -5.89
N LEU A 139 -6.03 -49.06 -4.90
CA LEU A 139 -5.56 -50.40 -4.54
C LEU A 139 -4.71 -50.25 -3.28
N ALA A 140 -5.21 -50.83 -2.19
CA ALA A 140 -4.47 -50.99 -0.96
C ALA A 140 -3.27 -51.90 -1.21
N LEU A 141 -2.07 -51.46 -0.82
CA LEU A 141 -0.98 -52.37 -0.46
C LEU A 141 -0.19 -51.75 0.70
N SER A 142 -0.40 -52.34 1.87
CA SER A 142 0.43 -52.27 3.05
C SER A 142 1.84 -52.79 2.76
N TYR A 143 2.88 -52.13 3.29
CA TYR A 143 4.08 -52.83 3.77
C TYR A 143 4.69 -52.08 4.95
N SER A 144 4.75 -52.78 6.08
CA SER A 144 5.61 -52.50 7.23
C SER A 144 6.88 -53.33 7.08
N TRP A 145 8.05 -52.75 7.38
CA TRP A 145 9.30 -53.35 7.89
C TRP A 145 10.44 -52.35 7.61
N ALA A 146 11.50 -52.15 8.42
CA ALA A 146 11.78 -52.24 9.84
C ALA A 146 13.17 -51.55 10.01
N ALA A 147 13.54 -51.32 11.27
CA ALA A 147 14.73 -50.64 11.76
C ALA A 147 16.09 -51.00 11.13
N GLY A 148 17.05 -50.05 11.21
CA GLY A 148 18.47 -50.39 11.17
C GLY A 148 19.46 -49.22 11.14
N LYS A 149 19.84 -48.76 12.35
CA LYS A 149 20.99 -47.94 12.75
C LYS A 149 20.87 -46.41 12.72
#